data_AF-A0A453GCE4-F1
#
_entry.id   AF-A0A453GCE4-F1
#
_cell.length_a   1.000
_cell.length_b   1.000
_cell.length_c   1.000
_cell.angle_alpha   90.00
_cell.angle_beta   90.00
_cell.angle_gamma   90.00
#
_symmetry.space_group_name_H-M   'P 1'
#
loop_
_entity.id
_entity.type
_entity.pdbx_description
1 polymer ?
#
loop_
_entity_poly.entity_id
_entity_poly.type
_entity_poly.pdbx_seq_one_letter_code
_entity_poly.pdbx_strand_id
1 'polypeptide(L)'
;MTTRELNPKTLTSGLDDYPRASHPNDEERHVDLRCWMLLATNCMRSIAGFLKMDSSLEKDYYKLSDQLSDFETLNKMHLDDKTGAYFDFGNHTEKVRLRWYEDREAMKRELLRETLEAPQLQLVPHVGYVSLFPFMMGAIPPESWVLEKQLDLISNSSILWTDYGLRSLSRTSSMYMKRNTEHDAPYWRGAIWINMNYMILSGLHHYSHEDGPYKVRAGELYDELRSNLIRNIVGNYQETGFFWENYDQKNKGKGKGARSFTGWTSLVVLIMAESYPSLHR
;
A
#
# COMPACT_ATOMS: atom_id res chain seq x y z
N MET A 1 4.44 6.00 -24.18
CA MET A 1 3.19 6.00 -23.37
C MET A 1 2.33 4.82 -23.77
N THR A 2 1.78 4.06 -22.81
CA THR A 2 0.88 2.92 -23.12
C THR A 2 -0.44 3.40 -23.73
N THR A 3 -0.89 2.74 -24.79
CA THR A 3 -2.17 3.01 -25.47
C THR A 3 -3.25 1.98 -25.13
N ARG A 4 -2.89 0.89 -24.43
CA ARG A 4 -3.79 -0.24 -24.14
C ARG A 4 -4.14 -0.38 -22.67
N GLU A 5 -3.30 0.12 -21.78
CA GLU A 5 -3.53 0.06 -20.34
C GLU A 5 -4.18 1.35 -19.86
N LEU A 6 -5.18 1.26 -18.97
CA LEU A 6 -5.81 2.40 -18.32
C LEU A 6 -4.79 3.23 -17.51
N ASN A 7 -3.91 2.53 -16.80
CA ASN A 7 -2.77 3.09 -16.08
C ASN A 7 -1.57 2.13 -16.25
N PRO A 8 -0.36 2.61 -16.59
CA PRO A 8 0.82 1.77 -16.71
C PRO A 8 1.07 0.96 -15.43
N LYS A 9 1.45 -0.31 -15.57
CA LYS A 9 1.80 -1.16 -14.42
C LYS A 9 3.16 -0.78 -13.83
N THR A 10 3.35 -1.04 -12.54
CA THR A 10 4.65 -0.93 -11.85
C THR A 10 5.03 -2.30 -11.26
N LEU A 11 5.25 -3.28 -12.13
CA LEU A 11 5.51 -4.68 -11.75
C LEU A 11 6.65 -4.83 -10.75
N THR A 12 7.70 -4.00 -10.88
CA THR A 12 8.89 -4.02 -10.02
C THR A 12 8.61 -3.61 -8.58
N SER A 13 7.47 -2.98 -8.29
CA SER A 13 7.06 -2.65 -6.91
C SER A 13 6.44 -3.84 -6.17
N GLY A 14 6.01 -4.88 -6.89
CA GLY A 14 5.20 -5.98 -6.34
C GLY A 14 3.70 -5.67 -6.17
N LEU A 15 3.28 -4.44 -6.48
CA LEU A 15 1.87 -4.02 -6.49
C LEU A 15 1.42 -3.70 -7.94
N ASP A 16 1.45 -4.72 -8.81
CA ASP A 16 1.38 -4.65 -10.28
C ASP A 16 0.51 -3.53 -10.87
N ASP A 17 -0.79 -3.51 -10.57
CA ASP A 17 -1.76 -2.57 -11.12
C ASP A 17 -2.22 -1.50 -10.11
N TYR A 18 -1.52 -1.35 -8.98
CA TYR A 18 -1.77 -0.24 -8.05
C TYR A 18 -1.56 1.07 -8.81
N PRO A 19 -2.56 1.97 -8.82
CA PRO A 19 -2.54 3.10 -9.74
C PRO A 19 -1.50 4.14 -9.31
N ARG A 20 -0.62 4.53 -10.24
CA ARG A 20 0.40 5.58 -10.08
C ARG A 20 0.19 6.72 -11.08
N ALA A 21 1.21 7.55 -11.31
CA ALA A 21 1.15 8.64 -12.26
C ALA A 21 0.68 8.14 -13.64
N SER A 22 -0.32 8.80 -14.21
CA SER A 22 -0.96 8.33 -15.45
C SER A 22 -0.05 8.47 -16.69
N HIS A 23 0.97 9.34 -16.61
CA HIS A 23 1.94 9.62 -17.66
C HIS A 23 3.36 9.49 -17.09
N PRO A 24 3.95 8.28 -17.07
CA PRO A 24 5.25 8.06 -16.46
C PRO A 24 6.35 8.94 -17.04
N ASN A 25 7.21 9.45 -16.16
CA ASN A 25 8.38 10.25 -16.50
C ASN A 25 9.42 10.22 -15.36
N ASP A 26 10.60 10.80 -15.62
CA ASP A 26 11.72 10.80 -14.65
C ASP A 26 11.49 11.72 -13.43
N GLU A 27 10.34 12.41 -13.35
CA GLU A 27 9.98 13.29 -12.23
C GLU A 27 9.14 12.57 -11.17
N GLU A 28 8.81 11.29 -11.39
CA GLU A 28 8.05 10.49 -10.44
C GLU A 28 8.79 10.29 -9.11
N ARG A 29 8.03 10.30 -8.01
CA ARG A 29 8.53 9.95 -6.68
C ARG A 29 7.57 8.94 -6.06
N HIS A 30 8.08 7.75 -5.73
CA HIS A 30 7.29 6.64 -5.19
C HIS A 30 7.53 6.49 -3.67
N VAL A 31 6.47 6.66 -2.88
CA VAL A 31 6.58 6.73 -1.41
C VAL A 31 6.91 5.37 -0.79
N ASP A 32 6.36 4.29 -1.36
CA ASP A 32 6.63 2.93 -0.93
C ASP A 32 8.10 2.54 -1.16
N LEU A 33 8.66 2.89 -2.32
CA LEU A 33 10.08 2.68 -2.60
C LEU A 33 10.97 3.45 -1.62
N ARG A 34 10.66 4.72 -1.32
CA ARG A 34 11.39 5.50 -0.31
C ARG A 34 11.38 4.80 1.06
N CYS A 35 10.24 4.27 1.47
CA CYS A 35 10.09 3.50 2.71
C CYS A 35 10.90 2.20 2.70
N TRP A 36 10.92 1.46 1.58
CA TRP A 36 11.78 0.29 1.44
C TRP A 36 13.27 0.62 1.52
N MET A 37 13.69 1.74 0.92
CA MET A 37 15.08 2.20 0.99
C MET A 37 15.49 2.59 2.42
N LEU A 38 14.59 3.19 3.19
CA LEU A 38 14.83 3.46 4.61
C LEU A 38 15.05 2.16 5.39
N LEU A 39 14.14 1.19 5.24
CA LEU A 39 14.27 -0.11 5.91
C LEU A 39 15.58 -0.81 5.55
N ALA A 40 15.89 -0.89 4.25
CA ALA A 40 17.12 -1.53 3.78
C ALA A 40 18.37 -0.85 4.37
N THR A 41 18.40 0.48 4.40
CA THR A 41 19.52 1.25 4.94
C THR A 41 19.65 1.07 6.45
N ASN A 42 18.54 1.03 7.20
CA ASN A 42 18.53 0.74 8.64
C ASN A 42 19.05 -0.67 8.93
N CYS A 43 18.70 -1.66 8.12
CA CYS A 43 19.27 -3.02 8.21
C CYS A 43 20.79 -3.01 7.98
N MET A 44 21.27 -2.33 6.93
CA MET A 44 22.70 -2.24 6.63
C MET A 44 23.48 -1.53 7.74
N ARG A 45 22.93 -0.45 8.29
CA ARG A 45 23.48 0.25 9.47
C ARG A 45 23.57 -0.68 10.69
N SER A 46 22.52 -1.46 10.96
CA SER A 46 22.51 -2.43 12.07
C SER A 46 23.58 -3.51 11.89
N ILE A 47 23.69 -4.08 10.69
CA ILE A 47 24.72 -5.08 10.36
C ILE A 47 26.13 -4.49 10.49
N ALA A 48 26.35 -3.27 9.97
CA ALA A 48 27.65 -2.61 10.05
C ALA A 48 28.08 -2.35 11.49
N GLY A 49 27.15 -1.88 12.34
CA GLY A 49 27.39 -1.69 13.77
C GLY A 49 27.66 -3.01 14.50
N PHE A 50 26.92 -4.08 14.17
CA PHE A 50 27.15 -5.42 14.73
C PHE A 50 28.54 -5.97 14.37
N LEU A 51 28.96 -5.78 13.12
CA LEU A 51 30.28 -6.18 12.63
C LEU A 51 31.41 -5.25 13.08
N LYS A 52 31.09 -4.14 13.77
CA LYS A 52 32.05 -3.11 14.20
C LYS A 52 32.91 -2.61 13.03
N MET A 53 32.26 -2.35 11.91
CA MET A 53 32.92 -1.67 10.80
C MET A 53 33.43 -0.30 11.31
N ASP A 54 34.53 0.19 10.74
CA ASP A 54 34.98 1.58 10.89
C ASP A 54 35.50 2.04 9.52
N SER A 55 34.62 1.91 8.54
CA SER A 55 34.91 2.21 7.13
C SER A 55 34.07 3.39 6.68
N SER A 56 34.47 4.02 5.58
CA SER A 56 33.65 5.04 4.93
C SER A 56 32.26 4.52 4.59
N LEU A 57 32.14 3.23 4.25
CA LEU A 57 30.88 2.59 3.89
C LEU A 57 29.88 2.55 5.04
N GLU A 58 30.32 2.34 6.28
CA GLU A 58 29.45 2.45 7.44
C GLU A 58 28.88 3.87 7.57
N LYS A 59 29.76 4.88 7.51
CA LYS A 59 29.37 6.29 7.63
C LYS A 59 28.36 6.70 6.55
N ASP A 60 28.48 6.14 5.34
CA ASP A 60 27.52 6.34 4.26
C ASP A 60 26.13 5.77 4.59
N TYR A 61 26.04 4.59 5.22
CA TYR A 61 24.76 4.02 5.66
C TYR A 61 24.09 4.84 6.78
N TYR A 62 24.86 5.34 7.75
CA TYR A 62 24.32 6.24 8.77
C TYR A 62 23.76 7.51 8.14
N LYS A 63 24.55 8.17 7.28
CA LYS A 63 24.12 9.38 6.59
C LYS A 63 22.85 9.16 5.77
N LEU A 64 22.76 8.06 5.02
CA LEU A 64 21.59 7.76 4.20
C LEU A 64 20.36 7.42 5.08
N SER A 65 20.55 6.70 6.18
CA SER A 65 19.51 6.40 7.17
C SER A 65 18.94 7.68 7.77
N ASP A 66 19.80 8.61 8.18
CA ASP A 66 19.40 9.92 8.72
C ASP A 66 18.64 10.76 7.68
N GLN A 67 19.08 10.74 6.42
CA GLN A 67 18.39 11.46 5.33
C GLN A 67 17.01 10.87 5.00
N LEU A 68 16.88 9.55 4.99
CA LEU A 68 15.62 8.88 4.66
C LEU A 68 14.64 8.85 5.83
N SER A 69 15.11 8.90 7.08
CA SER A 69 14.28 8.97 8.28
C SER A 69 13.75 10.38 8.57
N ASP A 70 14.28 11.42 7.91
CA ASP A 70 13.81 12.80 8.07
C ASP A 70 12.32 12.96 7.70
N PHE A 71 11.51 13.23 8.73
CA PHE A 71 10.06 13.31 8.65
C PHE A 71 9.58 14.51 7.83
N GLU A 72 10.27 15.65 7.95
CA GLU A 72 9.93 16.87 7.22
C GLU A 72 10.17 16.70 5.71
N THR A 73 11.26 16.06 5.32
CA THR A 73 11.55 15.73 3.92
C THR A 73 10.53 14.74 3.38
N LEU A 74 10.14 13.71 4.14
CA LEU A 74 9.06 12.80 3.75
C LEU A 74 7.76 13.59 3.48
N ASN A 75 7.36 14.46 4.42
CA ASN A 75 6.13 15.24 4.29
C ASN A 75 6.17 16.15 3.08
N LYS A 76 7.25 16.92 2.92
CA LYS A 76 7.44 17.82 1.77
C LYS A 76 7.32 17.11 0.42
N MET A 77 7.74 15.84 0.34
CA MET A 77 7.74 15.10 -0.92
C MET A 77 6.42 14.41 -1.23
N HIS A 78 5.67 13.97 -0.21
CA HIS A 78 4.60 12.99 -0.35
C HIS A 78 3.31 13.28 0.41
N LEU A 79 3.29 14.19 1.39
CA LEU A 79 2.11 14.46 2.20
C LEU A 79 1.18 15.45 1.49
N ASP A 80 -0.11 15.13 1.45
CA ASP A 80 -1.15 16.12 1.21
C ASP A 80 -1.61 16.72 2.54
N ASP A 81 -1.25 17.98 2.80
CA ASP A 81 -1.54 18.66 4.08
C ASP A 81 -3.04 18.76 4.40
N LYS A 82 -3.92 18.66 3.40
CA LYS A 82 -5.37 18.77 3.61
C LYS A 82 -5.96 17.49 4.14
N THR A 83 -5.56 16.34 3.59
CA THR A 83 -6.11 15.03 3.96
C THR A 83 -5.25 14.29 4.97
N GLY A 84 -3.97 14.65 5.11
CA GLY A 84 -2.98 13.92 5.89
C GLY A 84 -2.60 12.56 5.29
N ALA A 85 -2.92 12.33 4.01
CA ALA A 85 -2.57 11.11 3.28
C ALA A 85 -1.23 11.28 2.56
N TYR A 86 -0.45 10.20 2.47
CA TYR A 86 0.73 10.15 1.63
C TYR A 86 0.40 9.65 0.23
N PHE A 87 1.04 10.26 -0.77
CA PHE A 87 0.85 9.93 -2.18
C PHE A 87 2.18 9.87 -2.92
N ASP A 88 2.19 9.10 -4.00
CA ASP A 88 3.19 9.26 -5.04
C ASP A 88 3.06 10.64 -5.69
N PHE A 89 4.13 11.13 -6.28
CA PHE A 89 4.14 12.34 -7.09
C PHE A 89 4.49 11.99 -8.53
N GLY A 90 3.86 12.66 -9.50
CA GLY A 90 4.25 12.53 -10.90
C GLY A 90 3.30 13.22 -11.86
N ASN A 91 3.55 13.06 -13.16
CA ASN A 91 2.75 13.67 -14.21
C ASN A 91 1.43 12.89 -14.39
N HIS A 92 0.33 13.45 -13.88
CA HIS A 92 -0.92 12.71 -13.67
C HIS A 92 -2.16 13.49 -14.13
N THR A 93 -3.19 12.76 -14.57
CA THR A 93 -4.56 13.22 -14.79
C THR A 93 -5.53 12.08 -14.46
N GLU A 94 -6.59 12.40 -13.74
CA GLU A 94 -7.69 11.46 -13.46
C GLU A 94 -8.60 11.23 -14.68
N LYS A 95 -8.43 12.05 -15.74
CA LYS A 95 -9.30 12.02 -16.93
C LYS A 95 -8.78 11.05 -17.98
N VAL A 96 -8.66 9.79 -17.59
CA VAL A 96 -8.31 8.67 -18.49
C VAL A 96 -9.46 7.66 -18.55
N ARG A 97 -9.68 7.05 -19.71
CA ARG A 97 -10.66 5.97 -19.87
C ARG A 97 -10.22 4.96 -20.91
N LEU A 98 -10.76 3.75 -20.82
CA LEU A 98 -10.69 2.76 -21.90
C LEU A 98 -11.94 2.89 -22.77
N ARG A 99 -11.76 2.93 -24.09
CA ARG A 99 -12.83 2.99 -25.09
C ARG A 99 -12.61 1.95 -26.17
N TRP A 100 -13.69 1.32 -26.60
CA TRP A 100 -13.66 0.43 -27.75
C TRP A 100 -13.56 1.22 -29.05
N TYR A 101 -12.58 0.86 -29.86
CA TYR A 101 -12.40 1.31 -31.23
C TYR A 101 -12.67 0.15 -32.17
N GLU A 102 -13.43 0.44 -33.21
CA GLU A 102 -13.79 -0.51 -34.26
C GLU A 102 -13.18 -0.03 -35.56
N ASP A 103 -12.31 -0.86 -36.13
CA ASP A 103 -11.84 -0.73 -37.50
C ASP A 103 -12.65 -1.72 -38.37
N ARG A 104 -13.62 -1.17 -39.10
CA ARG A 104 -14.52 -1.96 -39.95
C ARG A 104 -13.82 -2.52 -41.18
N GLU A 105 -12.78 -1.86 -41.67
CA GLU A 105 -12.02 -2.31 -42.84
C GLU A 105 -11.10 -3.47 -42.47
N ALA A 106 -10.44 -3.38 -41.31
CA ALA A 106 -9.60 -4.45 -40.78
C ALA A 106 -10.39 -5.56 -40.03
N MET A 107 -11.72 -5.44 -39.93
CA MET A 107 -12.59 -6.29 -39.09
C MET A 107 -12.04 -6.50 -37.67
N LYS A 108 -11.52 -5.43 -37.07
CA LYS A 108 -10.80 -5.48 -35.81
C LYS A 108 -11.46 -4.58 -34.78
N ARG A 109 -11.54 -5.06 -33.54
CA ARG A 109 -12.00 -4.28 -32.39
C ARG A 109 -10.91 -4.29 -31.32
N GLU A 110 -10.55 -3.11 -30.81
CA GLU A 110 -9.54 -2.96 -29.77
C GLU A 110 -10.02 -2.03 -28.66
N LEU A 111 -9.65 -2.35 -27.42
CA LEU A 111 -9.87 -1.48 -26.26
C LEU A 111 -8.63 -0.62 -26.06
N LEU A 112 -8.75 0.69 -26.32
CA LEU A 112 -7.63 1.63 -26.23
C LEU A 112 -7.90 2.71 -25.18
N ARG A 113 -6.82 3.23 -24.60
CA ARG A 113 -6.85 4.33 -23.65
C ARG A 113 -6.99 5.67 -24.36
N GLU A 114 -7.94 6.47 -23.88
CA GLU A 114 -8.09 7.89 -24.19
C GLU A 114 -7.67 8.73 -22.98
N THR A 115 -6.86 9.76 -23.22
CA THR A 115 -6.58 10.86 -22.28
C THR A 115 -7.48 12.03 -22.64
N LEU A 116 -8.36 12.45 -21.73
CA LEU A 116 -9.36 13.50 -21.97
C LEU A 116 -8.92 14.88 -21.48
N GLU A 117 -7.91 14.94 -20.61
CA GLU A 117 -7.33 16.18 -20.09
C GLU A 117 -5.81 16.01 -20.00
N ALA A 118 -5.04 17.07 -20.30
CA ALA A 118 -3.59 17.01 -20.21
C ALA A 118 -3.14 16.74 -18.76
N PRO A 119 -2.13 15.88 -18.54
CA PRO A 119 -1.60 15.63 -17.21
C PRO A 119 -0.81 16.82 -16.68
N GLN A 120 -0.69 16.89 -15.35
CA GLN A 120 0.13 17.87 -14.65
C GLN A 120 0.91 17.18 -13.53
N LEU A 121 2.07 17.74 -13.17
CA LEU A 121 2.84 17.30 -12.01
C LEU A 121 2.07 17.58 -10.73
N GLN A 122 1.69 16.52 -10.03
CA GLN A 122 0.90 16.60 -8.80
C GLN A 122 1.06 15.34 -7.95
N LEU A 123 0.54 15.40 -6.71
CA LEU A 123 0.32 14.19 -5.91
C LEU A 123 -0.78 13.35 -6.56
N VAL A 124 -0.53 12.04 -6.69
CA VAL A 124 -1.43 11.08 -7.34
C VAL A 124 -2.51 10.66 -6.34
N PRO A 125 -3.79 11.02 -6.54
CA PRO A 125 -4.82 10.99 -5.48
C PRO A 125 -5.43 9.59 -5.30
N HIS A 126 -4.61 8.60 -4.99
CA HIS A 126 -5.02 7.20 -4.84
C HIS A 126 -4.66 6.66 -3.45
N VAL A 127 -5.61 6.84 -2.52
CA VAL A 127 -5.50 6.29 -1.16
C VAL A 127 -5.62 4.77 -1.19
N GLY A 128 -4.66 4.08 -0.60
CA GLY A 128 -4.58 2.63 -0.53
C GLY A 128 -3.33 2.19 0.23
N TYR A 129 -2.88 0.96 0.01
CA TYR A 129 -1.69 0.43 0.71
C TYR A 129 -0.45 1.31 0.54
N VAL A 130 -0.20 1.87 -0.65
CA VAL A 130 0.96 2.76 -0.89
C VAL A 130 0.94 3.97 0.03
N SER A 131 -0.24 4.56 0.27
CA SER A 131 -0.40 5.69 1.19
C SER A 131 -0.07 5.37 2.65
N LEU A 132 -0.13 4.09 3.04
CA LEU A 132 0.10 3.65 4.42
C LEU A 132 1.56 3.23 4.66
N PHE A 133 2.46 3.26 3.67
CA PHE A 133 3.84 2.83 3.86
C PHE A 133 4.59 3.56 4.99
N PRO A 134 4.51 4.90 5.10
CA PRO A 134 5.10 5.60 6.23
C PRO A 134 4.57 5.12 7.60
N PHE A 135 3.26 4.84 7.68
CA PHE A 135 2.63 4.29 8.89
C PHE A 135 3.12 2.87 9.19
N MET A 136 3.13 1.98 8.18
CA MET A 136 3.56 0.59 8.31
C MET A 136 5.02 0.45 8.75
N MET A 137 5.86 1.44 8.45
CA MET A 137 7.28 1.46 8.80
C MET A 137 7.59 2.20 10.11
N GLY A 138 6.59 2.75 10.81
CA GLY A 138 6.82 3.51 12.05
C GLY A 138 7.49 4.88 11.83
N ALA A 139 7.47 5.40 10.60
CA ALA A 139 8.16 6.63 10.22
C ALA A 139 7.46 7.91 10.69
N ILE A 140 6.23 7.81 11.22
CA ILE A 140 5.42 8.96 11.65
C ILE A 140 5.55 9.15 13.17
N PRO A 141 5.94 10.33 13.69
CA PRO A 141 5.97 10.62 15.13
C PRO A 141 4.68 10.31 15.88
N PRO A 142 4.71 9.68 17.09
CA PRO A 142 3.48 9.27 17.77
C PRO A 142 2.60 10.47 18.20
N GLU A 143 3.20 11.64 18.34
CA GLU A 143 2.56 12.92 18.62
C GLU A 143 2.07 13.68 17.36
N SER A 144 2.47 13.25 16.17
CA SER A 144 2.16 13.96 14.93
C SER A 144 0.68 13.88 14.58
N TRP A 145 0.08 15.01 14.19
CA TRP A 145 -1.29 15.06 13.66
C TRP A 145 -1.48 14.16 12.43
N VAL A 146 -0.40 13.88 11.68
CA VAL A 146 -0.45 12.97 10.53
C VAL A 146 -0.81 11.55 10.98
N LEU A 147 -0.35 11.11 12.17
CA LEU A 147 -0.71 9.79 12.70
C LEU A 147 -2.22 9.70 12.93
N GLU A 148 -2.86 10.74 13.47
CA GLU A 148 -4.33 10.80 13.60
C GLU A 148 -5.02 10.56 12.25
N LYS A 149 -4.53 11.23 11.19
CA LYS A 149 -5.09 11.11 9.85
C LYS A 149 -4.87 9.73 9.24
N GLN A 150 -3.74 9.08 9.51
CA GLN A 150 -3.55 7.70 9.09
C GLN A 150 -4.53 6.75 9.78
N LEU A 151 -4.79 6.94 11.08
CA LEU A 151 -5.81 6.17 11.81
C LEU A 151 -7.23 6.48 11.30
N ASP A 152 -7.52 7.73 10.92
CA ASP A 152 -8.77 8.11 10.24
C ASP A 152 -8.94 7.35 8.91
N LEU A 153 -7.91 7.28 8.07
CA LEU A 153 -7.94 6.56 6.79
C LEU A 153 -8.12 5.06 6.98
N ILE A 154 -7.39 4.47 7.93
CA ILE A 154 -7.47 3.05 8.27
C ILE A 154 -8.89 2.69 8.71
N SER A 155 -9.42 3.40 9.71
CA SER A 155 -10.73 3.11 10.34
C SER A 155 -11.94 3.43 9.46
N ASN A 156 -11.75 4.13 8.34
CA ASN A 156 -12.87 4.56 7.52
C ASN A 156 -13.42 3.43 6.64
N SER A 157 -14.62 2.95 6.99
CA SER A 157 -15.34 1.91 6.23
C SER A 157 -15.71 2.33 4.82
N SER A 158 -15.89 3.63 4.56
CA SER A 158 -16.12 4.18 3.22
C SER A 158 -14.89 4.13 2.32
N ILE A 159 -13.70 3.98 2.88
CA ILE A 159 -12.41 4.03 2.17
C ILE A 159 -11.76 2.65 2.21
N LEU A 160 -11.06 2.28 3.29
CA LEU A 160 -10.24 1.07 3.38
C LEU A 160 -10.84 -0.03 4.26
N TRP A 161 -11.55 0.31 5.34
CA TRP A 161 -11.98 -0.67 6.35
C TRP A 161 -13.07 -1.62 5.87
N THR A 162 -12.92 -2.90 6.22
CA THR A 162 -13.92 -3.96 6.03
C THR A 162 -13.89 -4.94 7.20
N ASP A 163 -14.98 -5.71 7.36
CA ASP A 163 -15.08 -6.81 8.33
C ASP A 163 -14.16 -8.01 8.03
N TYR A 164 -13.34 -7.92 6.97
CA TYR A 164 -12.50 -9.00 6.45
C TYR A 164 -11.02 -8.60 6.34
N GLY A 165 -10.66 -7.37 6.73
CA GLY A 165 -9.34 -6.75 6.54
C GLY A 165 -9.40 -5.45 5.73
N LEU A 166 -8.26 -4.78 5.55
CA LEU A 166 -8.17 -3.55 4.76
C LEU A 166 -8.03 -3.81 3.27
N ARG A 167 -8.76 -3.03 2.46
CA ARG A 167 -8.66 -3.03 0.99
C ARG A 167 -7.32 -2.49 0.52
N SER A 168 -6.82 -3.01 -0.61
CA SER A 168 -5.62 -2.49 -1.25
C SER A 168 -5.77 -1.08 -1.79
N LEU A 169 -6.99 -0.69 -2.19
CA LEU A 169 -7.29 0.62 -2.75
C LEU A 169 -8.66 1.10 -2.24
N SER A 170 -8.76 2.41 -1.96
CA SER A 170 -9.98 3.07 -1.49
C SER A 170 -11.15 2.85 -2.46
N ARG A 171 -12.35 2.65 -1.92
CA ARG A 171 -13.60 2.64 -2.71
C ARG A 171 -13.88 3.97 -3.43
N THR A 172 -13.35 5.07 -2.91
CA THR A 172 -13.50 6.40 -3.51
C THR A 172 -12.49 6.69 -4.62
N SER A 173 -11.48 5.84 -4.81
CA SER A 173 -10.54 5.98 -5.91
C SER A 173 -11.25 5.80 -7.25
N SER A 174 -10.92 6.66 -8.22
CA SER A 174 -11.39 6.51 -9.60
C SER A 174 -10.93 5.20 -10.25
N MET A 175 -9.96 4.51 -9.67
CA MET A 175 -9.38 3.26 -10.17
C MET A 175 -9.88 2.00 -9.43
N TYR A 176 -10.73 2.17 -8.41
CA TYR A 176 -11.28 1.08 -7.62
C TYR A 176 -12.01 0.05 -8.49
N MET A 177 -11.59 -1.21 -8.40
CA MET A 177 -12.11 -2.35 -9.15
C MET A 177 -12.13 -2.17 -10.69
N LYS A 178 -11.39 -1.21 -11.24
CA LYS A 178 -11.26 -1.04 -12.70
C LYS A 178 -10.24 -2.01 -13.27
N ARG A 179 -10.63 -2.70 -14.34
CA ARG A 179 -9.70 -3.47 -15.19
C ARG A 179 -8.64 -2.56 -15.80
N ASN A 180 -7.43 -3.07 -16.01
CA ASN A 180 -6.36 -2.29 -16.62
C ASN A 180 -6.33 -2.38 -18.14
N THR A 181 -6.72 -3.53 -18.68
CA THR A 181 -6.87 -3.78 -20.13
C THR A 181 -8.15 -4.58 -20.34
N GLU A 182 -8.39 -5.07 -21.55
CA GLU A 182 -9.48 -6.03 -21.80
C GLU A 182 -9.33 -7.30 -20.93
N HIS A 183 -8.09 -7.78 -20.76
CA HIS A 183 -7.77 -9.07 -20.15
C HIS A 183 -7.19 -8.97 -18.74
N ASP A 184 -6.73 -7.78 -18.32
CA ASP A 184 -6.21 -7.55 -16.98
C ASP A 184 -7.31 -7.10 -16.02
N ALA A 185 -7.89 -8.07 -15.30
CA ALA A 185 -8.81 -7.81 -14.18
C ALA A 185 -8.13 -7.01 -13.04
N PRO A 186 -8.89 -6.29 -12.20
CA PRO A 186 -8.32 -5.58 -11.06
C PRO A 186 -7.65 -6.55 -10.06
N TYR A 187 -6.45 -6.20 -9.61
CA TYR A 187 -5.64 -7.03 -8.71
C TYR A 187 -5.37 -6.32 -7.37
N TRP A 188 -4.51 -5.31 -7.37
CA TRP A 188 -4.22 -4.41 -6.25
C TRP A 188 -5.18 -3.19 -6.21
N ARG A 189 -6.35 -3.31 -6.82
CA ARG A 189 -7.37 -2.24 -6.91
C ARG A 189 -8.62 -2.46 -6.04
N GLY A 190 -8.49 -3.14 -4.90
CA GLY A 190 -9.53 -3.24 -3.89
C GLY A 190 -9.60 -4.57 -3.12
N ALA A 191 -8.87 -5.60 -3.56
CA ALA A 191 -8.77 -6.87 -2.84
C ALA A 191 -7.99 -6.72 -1.52
N ILE A 192 -8.17 -7.66 -0.62
CA ILE A 192 -7.54 -7.67 0.71
C ILE A 192 -6.37 -8.64 0.69
N TRP A 193 -5.16 -8.15 1.00
CA TRP A 193 -3.92 -8.92 0.95
C TRP A 193 -3.27 -9.01 2.33
N ILE A 194 -2.86 -10.22 2.71
CA ILE A 194 -2.45 -10.52 4.09
C ILE A 194 -1.06 -9.98 4.41
N ASN A 195 -0.13 -9.95 3.45
CA ASN A 195 1.17 -9.30 3.64
C ASN A 195 1.04 -7.82 4.05
N MET A 196 0.22 -7.04 3.35
CA MET A 196 0.03 -5.62 3.64
C MET A 196 -0.76 -5.43 4.95
N ASN A 197 -1.80 -6.23 5.18
CA ASN A 197 -2.54 -6.19 6.43
C ASN A 197 -1.68 -6.57 7.65
N TYR A 198 -0.75 -7.51 7.50
CA TYR A 198 0.22 -7.84 8.55
C TYR A 198 1.12 -6.64 8.90
N MET A 199 1.61 -5.91 7.89
CA MET A 199 2.40 -4.70 8.12
C MET A 199 1.58 -3.58 8.77
N ILE A 200 0.31 -3.44 8.41
CA ILE A 200 -0.59 -2.46 9.04
C ILE A 200 -0.88 -2.82 10.49
N LEU A 201 -1.12 -4.11 10.79
CA LEU A 201 -1.22 -4.60 12.17
C LEU A 201 0.07 -4.36 12.96
N SER A 202 1.24 -4.59 12.35
CA SER A 202 2.53 -4.28 12.96
C SER A 202 2.66 -2.80 13.33
N GLY A 203 2.23 -1.90 12.44
CA GLY A 203 2.19 -0.45 12.70
C GLY A 203 1.22 -0.08 13.82
N LEU A 204 -0.02 -0.58 13.77
CA LEU A 204 -1.02 -0.35 14.82
C LEU A 204 -0.54 -0.87 16.18
N HIS A 205 0.04 -2.08 16.21
CA HIS A 205 0.62 -2.67 17.41
C HIS A 205 1.76 -1.78 17.96
N HIS A 206 2.68 -1.32 17.12
CA HIS A 206 3.74 -0.39 17.52
C HIS A 206 3.16 0.89 18.15
N TYR A 207 2.27 1.59 17.45
CA TYR A 207 1.69 2.85 17.95
C TYR A 207 0.77 2.68 19.17
N SER A 208 0.24 1.47 19.41
CA SER A 208 -0.48 1.16 20.64
C SER A 208 0.42 1.00 21.88
N HIS A 209 1.73 0.85 21.67
CA HIS A 209 2.72 0.73 22.75
C HIS A 209 3.55 2.01 22.94
N GLU A 210 3.72 2.82 21.88
CA GLU A 210 4.38 4.13 21.96
C GLU A 210 3.58 5.12 22.81
N ASP A 211 4.28 6.03 23.50
CA ASP A 211 3.64 7.11 24.23
C ASP A 211 3.23 8.22 23.26
N GLY A 212 1.94 8.55 23.26
CA GLY A 212 1.37 9.57 22.38
C GLY A 212 -0.15 9.68 22.53
N PRO A 213 -0.76 10.75 22.02
CA PRO A 213 -2.19 11.00 22.15
C PRO A 213 -3.07 9.94 21.46
N TYR A 214 -2.52 9.20 20.49
CA TYR A 214 -3.28 8.23 19.68
C TYR A 214 -3.09 6.77 20.11
N LYS A 215 -2.35 6.51 21.20
CA LYS A 215 -2.02 5.17 21.70
C LYS A 215 -3.25 4.27 21.85
N VAL A 216 -4.26 4.74 22.57
CA VAL A 216 -5.51 4.00 22.83
C VAL A 216 -6.23 3.67 21.53
N ARG A 217 -6.38 4.66 20.64
CA ARG A 217 -7.05 4.50 19.36
C ARG A 217 -6.34 3.50 18.44
N ALA A 218 -5.00 3.51 18.42
CA ALA A 218 -4.22 2.53 17.68
C ALA A 218 -4.45 1.11 18.21
N GLY A 219 -4.55 0.93 19.53
CA GLY A 219 -4.86 -0.35 20.18
C GLY A 219 -6.26 -0.88 19.82
N GLU A 220 -7.28 -0.02 19.88
CA GLU A 220 -8.66 -0.41 19.51
C GLU A 220 -8.75 -0.88 18.06
N LEU A 221 -8.11 -0.15 17.14
CA LEU A 221 -8.06 -0.52 15.72
C LEU A 221 -7.23 -1.78 15.47
N TYR A 222 -6.15 -1.98 16.22
CA TYR A 222 -5.37 -3.22 16.18
C TYR A 222 -6.24 -4.43 16.53
N ASP A 223 -6.94 -4.38 17.67
CA ASP A 223 -7.77 -5.48 18.16
C ASP A 223 -8.88 -5.84 17.17
N GLU A 224 -9.57 -4.83 16.64
CA GLU A 224 -10.66 -5.05 15.70
C GLU A 224 -10.16 -5.60 14.36
N LEU A 225 -9.11 -4.99 13.77
CA LEU A 225 -8.56 -5.44 12.48
C LEU A 225 -8.02 -6.87 12.59
N ARG A 226 -7.32 -7.17 13.68
CA ARG A 226 -6.76 -8.51 13.96
C ARG A 226 -7.88 -9.54 14.05
N SER A 227 -8.94 -9.25 14.80
CA SER A 227 -10.11 -10.13 14.92
C SER A 227 -10.78 -10.39 13.57
N ASN A 228 -10.97 -9.35 12.77
CA ASN A 228 -11.58 -9.43 11.44
C ASN A 228 -10.76 -10.32 10.49
N LEU A 229 -9.44 -10.13 10.45
CA LEU A 229 -8.53 -10.93 9.61
C LEU A 229 -8.51 -12.40 10.03
N ILE A 230 -8.31 -12.69 11.31
CA ILE A 230 -8.27 -14.08 11.80
C ILE A 230 -9.59 -14.78 11.49
N ARG A 231 -10.72 -14.15 11.83
CA ARG A 231 -12.06 -14.72 11.61
C ARG A 231 -12.30 -15.02 10.13
N ASN A 232 -11.96 -14.08 9.24
CA ASN A 232 -12.18 -14.27 7.82
C ASN A 232 -11.28 -15.36 7.22
N ILE A 233 -9.98 -15.36 7.55
CA ILE A 233 -9.03 -16.35 7.02
C ILE A 233 -9.37 -17.76 7.52
N VAL A 234 -9.62 -17.90 8.83
CA VAL A 234 -9.99 -19.20 9.44
C VAL A 234 -11.34 -19.68 8.93
N GLY A 235 -12.33 -18.78 8.78
CA GLY A 235 -13.62 -19.13 8.19
C GLY A 235 -13.50 -19.66 6.77
N ASN A 236 -12.72 -19.00 5.90
CA ASN A 236 -12.44 -19.49 4.56
C ASN A 236 -11.73 -20.86 4.58
N TYR A 237 -10.76 -21.05 5.47
CA TYR A 237 -10.08 -22.33 5.61
C TYR A 237 -11.02 -23.46 6.05
N GLN A 238 -11.91 -23.20 7.02
CA GLN A 238 -12.90 -24.18 7.48
C GLN A 238 -13.92 -24.53 6.39
N GLU A 239 -14.38 -23.54 5.62
CA GLU A 239 -15.36 -23.75 4.54
C GLU A 239 -14.77 -24.45 3.32
N THR A 240 -13.54 -24.09 2.93
CA THR A 240 -12.98 -24.52 1.63
C THR A 240 -11.78 -25.46 1.73
N GLY A 241 -11.18 -25.60 2.92
CA GLY A 241 -9.94 -26.35 3.13
C GLY A 241 -8.67 -25.67 2.60
N PHE A 242 -8.72 -24.38 2.25
CA PHE A 242 -7.61 -23.68 1.59
C PHE A 242 -7.34 -22.31 2.17
N PHE A 243 -6.05 -21.94 2.20
CA PHE A 243 -5.63 -20.55 2.22
C PHE A 243 -5.61 -19.97 0.80
N TRP A 244 -5.95 -18.69 0.70
CA TRP A 244 -6.06 -17.98 -0.56
C TRP A 244 -5.05 -16.83 -0.63
N GLU A 245 -4.68 -16.46 -1.85
CA GLU A 245 -3.73 -15.38 -2.13
C GLU A 245 -4.24 -14.01 -1.66
N ASN A 246 -5.52 -13.73 -1.91
CA ASN A 246 -6.23 -12.54 -1.44
C ASN A 246 -7.70 -12.84 -1.15
N TYR A 247 -8.40 -11.86 -0.57
CA TYR A 247 -9.81 -11.98 -0.18
C TYR A 247 -10.64 -10.84 -0.76
N ASP A 248 -11.90 -11.14 -1.12
CA ASP A 248 -12.81 -10.21 -1.76
C ASP A 248 -13.96 -9.78 -0.83
N GLN A 249 -13.99 -8.50 -0.49
CA GLN A 249 -15.07 -7.88 0.29
C GLN A 249 -16.45 -8.04 -0.37
N LYS A 250 -16.55 -8.01 -1.72
CA LYS A 250 -17.84 -8.00 -2.43
C LYS A 250 -18.57 -9.32 -2.19
N ASN A 251 -17.79 -10.38 -2.04
CA ASN A 251 -18.25 -11.73 -1.77
C ASN A 251 -18.08 -12.09 -0.29
N LYS A 252 -18.27 -11.12 0.61
CA LYS A 252 -18.24 -11.32 2.07
C LYS A 252 -16.93 -11.94 2.57
N GLY A 253 -15.80 -11.44 2.08
CA GLY A 253 -14.48 -11.89 2.50
C GLY A 253 -14.04 -13.23 1.92
N LYS A 254 -14.75 -13.78 0.92
CA LYS A 254 -14.35 -15.03 0.27
C LYS A 254 -12.98 -14.93 -0.38
N GLY A 255 -12.20 -16.00 -0.25
CA GLY A 255 -10.91 -16.17 -0.89
C GLY A 255 -10.97 -16.12 -2.40
N LYS A 256 -9.96 -15.51 -3.02
CA LYS A 256 -9.83 -15.28 -4.46
C LYS A 256 -8.36 -15.43 -4.89
N GLY A 257 -8.15 -15.70 -6.18
CA GLY A 257 -6.82 -15.86 -6.76
C GLY A 257 -6.30 -17.29 -6.57
N ALA A 258 -4.98 -17.43 -6.43
CA ALA A 258 -4.39 -18.73 -6.16
C ALA A 258 -4.89 -19.30 -4.80
N ARG A 259 -5.12 -20.61 -4.76
CA ARG A 259 -5.49 -21.37 -3.56
C ARG A 259 -4.35 -22.28 -3.11
N SER A 260 -4.49 -22.87 -1.92
CA SER A 260 -3.36 -23.50 -1.23
C SER A 260 -2.18 -22.53 -1.06
N PHE A 261 -2.50 -21.24 -0.94
CA PHE A 261 -1.52 -20.18 -0.90
C PHE A 261 -0.96 -20.06 0.52
N THR A 262 -0.16 -21.03 0.94
CA THR A 262 0.66 -20.95 2.16
C THR A 262 1.92 -20.10 1.93
N GLY A 263 1.83 -19.08 1.06
CA GLY A 263 2.80 -17.99 0.93
C GLY A 263 2.59 -16.97 2.06
N TRP A 264 2.47 -15.68 1.73
CA TRP A 264 2.26 -14.66 2.77
C TRP A 264 0.96 -14.83 3.58
N THR A 265 -0.03 -15.59 3.11
CA THR A 265 -1.24 -15.82 3.91
C THR A 265 -0.95 -16.63 5.16
N SER A 266 0.17 -17.37 5.19
CA SER A 266 0.71 -18.02 6.40
C SER A 266 1.07 -17.04 7.52
N LEU A 267 1.20 -15.74 7.23
CA LEU A 267 1.37 -14.69 8.26
C LEU A 267 0.21 -14.65 9.26
N VAL A 268 -0.95 -15.27 8.97
CA VAL A 268 -2.01 -15.44 9.98
C VAL A 268 -1.51 -16.10 11.26
N VAL A 269 -0.51 -16.98 11.18
CA VAL A 269 0.11 -17.60 12.37
C VAL A 269 0.81 -16.55 13.23
N LEU A 270 1.57 -15.64 12.62
CA LEU A 270 2.24 -14.55 13.34
C LEU A 270 1.24 -13.53 13.87
N ILE A 271 0.17 -13.25 13.13
CA ILE A 271 -0.95 -12.40 13.60
C ILE A 271 -1.59 -13.01 14.85
N MET A 272 -1.90 -14.32 14.84
CA MET A 272 -2.47 -15.00 16.01
C MET A 272 -1.49 -15.02 17.20
N ALA A 273 -0.20 -15.15 16.95
CA ALA A 273 0.85 -15.11 17.98
C ALA A 273 1.23 -13.70 18.43
N GLU A 274 0.69 -12.65 17.79
CA GLU A 274 1.04 -11.25 18.04
C GLU A 274 2.55 -10.98 17.91
N SER A 275 3.17 -11.72 16.99
CA SER A 275 4.61 -11.68 16.76
C SER A 275 4.90 -10.76 15.59
N TYR A 276 5.34 -9.54 15.91
CA TYR A 276 5.68 -8.50 14.95
C TYR A 276 7.16 -8.08 15.09
N PRO A 277 7.81 -7.63 14.00
CA PRO A 277 9.12 -7.01 14.11
C PRO A 277 9.02 -5.71 14.92
N SER A 278 10.06 -5.40 15.72
CA SER A 278 10.19 -4.05 16.29
C SER A 278 10.42 -3.04 15.16
N LEU A 279 9.58 -2.02 15.12
CA LEU A 279 9.79 -0.86 14.26
C LEU A 279 10.73 0.09 14.99
N HIS A 280 11.93 0.27 14.44
CA HIS A 280 12.91 1.23 14.92
C HIS A 280 12.92 2.41 13.95
N ARG A 281 12.90 3.64 14.49
CA ARG A 281 13.19 4.84 13.70
C ARG A 281 14.67 4.95 13.39
#